data_AF-A0A0F5H255-F1
#
_entry.id   AF-A0A0F5H255-F1
#
_cell.length_a   1.000
_cell.length_b   1.000
_cell.length_c   1.000
_cell.angle_alpha   90.00
_cell.angle_beta   90.00
_cell.angle_gamma   90.00
#
_symmetry.space_group_name_H-M   'P 1'
#
loop_
_entity.id
_entity.type
_entity.pdbx_description
1 polymer ?
#
loop_
_entity_poly.entity_id
_entity_poly.type
_entity_poly.pdbx_seq_one_letter_code
_entity_poly.pdbx_strand_id
1 'polypeptide(L)'
;MKKFKKLFIPLASLTLSTFGTILAVSCQNEETKEESIKLTPEDKERQYIINSRLNDNNFFIDKVIPALGIGSKINKEVTIPYSNGTININYKLEWNNSSKEEIKATNKETANEKVKLASYTKQTDTYKVFSQDLKSQNSQMEELRGIRYTYKQTIVDDKYLDLYDFNTSLTSSELEEIQNLLNQSQIQLKIKDQEADNVYYVPSYKILNPYYVVDLSSGKKILLEYNNNILNPKVTDTEKTTEANKDFTTKRVVTYKVFVLNTTTNQWEGALNKTVSREYNVTINFALPSSLNTRFDKAIAKKIDVNWDELVNSSALAEITRWADGDTVYFKVIQDFPLDSPLYNEFHDAFINQTEFKLRIRGIDTPEKHVGTLTSSPFEYQYAELSSAFGETNFPAGTKIKVVFNGNAEKDAFGRYLGDFFFGNNFEYSYTVEIVNAGLTLPLYSEDDVKNAINQKRDSFHYSTIQLADAFNEAMINKRGFYKNFVDGDGVNSSIYIMKPSSVYAFLSKNREGNIYETGYYDRFLNLEKSSDKSTDTNNS
;
A
#
# COMPACT_ATOMS: atom_id res chain seq x y z
N MET A 1 40.56 6.29 52.20
CA MET A 1 39.90 5.93 53.48
C MET A 1 38.64 6.78 53.64
N LYS A 2 37.57 6.17 54.18
CA LYS A 2 36.22 6.68 54.49
C LYS A 2 35.18 6.70 53.36
N LYS A 3 34.46 5.58 53.34
CA LYS A 3 33.20 5.23 52.67
C LYS A 3 32.05 6.11 53.17
N PHE A 4 31.07 6.40 52.31
CA PHE A 4 29.71 6.74 52.74
C PHE A 4 28.69 5.77 52.14
N LYS A 5 27.80 5.31 53.01
CA LYS A 5 26.90 4.16 52.88
C LYS A 5 25.58 4.53 52.20
N LYS A 6 25.02 3.56 51.50
CA LYS A 6 23.62 3.46 51.05
C LYS A 6 22.64 3.64 52.23
N LEU A 7 21.51 4.29 51.99
CA LEU A 7 20.32 4.23 52.83
C LEU A 7 19.15 3.70 51.98
N PHE A 8 18.70 2.50 52.32
CA PHE A 8 17.48 1.85 51.86
C PHE A 8 16.44 2.04 52.97
N ILE A 9 15.21 2.41 52.63
CA ILE A 9 14.08 2.48 53.57
C ILE A 9 13.07 1.40 53.16
N PRO A 10 12.79 0.40 54.02
CA PRO A 10 11.59 -0.41 53.96
C PRO A 10 10.68 -0.11 55.16
N LEU A 11 9.36 -0.19 55.00
CA LEU A 11 8.37 -0.48 56.07
C LEU A 11 7.01 -0.70 55.36
N ALA A 12 6.49 -1.92 55.19
CA ALA A 12 5.81 -2.78 56.17
C ALA A 12 4.38 -2.33 56.53
N SER A 13 3.42 -3.00 55.86
CA SER A 13 2.14 -3.55 56.35
C SER A 13 1.55 -3.09 57.69
N LEU A 14 0.27 -2.70 57.65
CA LEU A 14 -0.66 -2.80 58.78
C LEU A 14 -1.96 -3.49 58.33
N THR A 15 -2.41 -4.47 59.12
CA THR A 15 -3.57 -5.36 58.89
C THR A 15 -4.67 -5.15 59.93
N LEU A 16 -5.94 -5.26 59.45
CA LEU A 16 -7.22 -5.56 60.14
C LEU A 16 -7.75 -4.51 61.16
N SER A 17 -9.06 -4.23 61.29
CA SER A 17 -10.21 -5.13 61.25
C SER A 17 -11.56 -4.48 60.83
N THR A 18 -12.46 -5.39 60.46
CA THR A 18 -13.91 -5.40 60.16
C THR A 18 -14.87 -4.54 61.00
N PHE A 19 -15.93 -4.01 60.36
CA PHE A 19 -17.35 -4.34 60.63
C PHE A 19 -18.22 -3.89 59.45
N GLY A 20 -19.16 -4.73 59.02
CA GLY A 20 -19.93 -4.56 57.79
C GLY A 20 -21.24 -3.79 57.95
N THR A 21 -21.83 -3.43 56.82
CA THR A 21 -23.29 -3.38 56.65
C THR A 21 -23.63 -3.61 55.18
N ILE A 22 -24.50 -4.59 54.96
CA ILE A 22 -25.16 -4.92 53.70
C ILE A 22 -26.20 -3.84 53.42
N LEU A 23 -26.36 -3.38 52.17
CA LEU A 23 -27.66 -3.04 51.57
C LEU A 23 -27.55 -2.98 50.03
N ALA A 24 -28.62 -3.45 49.40
CA ALA A 24 -28.76 -3.86 48.01
C ALA A 24 -28.54 -2.75 46.97
N VAL A 25 -27.89 -3.11 45.85
CA VAL A 25 -27.93 -2.35 44.60
C VAL A 25 -29.04 -2.93 43.73
N SER A 26 -30.08 -2.13 43.47
CA SER A 26 -31.10 -2.40 42.46
C SER A 26 -30.57 -2.00 41.08
N CYS A 27 -30.59 -2.94 40.13
CA CYS A 27 -30.44 -2.65 38.71
C CYS A 27 -31.59 -1.74 38.25
N GLN A 28 -31.27 -0.58 37.69
CA GLN A 28 -32.18 0.14 36.79
C GLN A 28 -31.65 0.01 35.36
N ASN A 29 -32.52 -0.53 34.51
CA ASN A 29 -32.32 -0.68 33.07
C ASN A 29 -32.31 0.71 32.40
N GLU A 30 -31.29 0.99 31.60
CA GLU A 30 -31.37 2.02 30.56
C GLU A 30 -32.22 1.47 29.41
N GLU A 31 -33.39 2.07 29.18
CA GLU A 31 -34.19 1.86 27.99
C GLU A 31 -33.47 2.48 26.78
N THR A 32 -33.02 1.63 25.87
CA THR A 32 -32.61 2.02 24.52
C THR A 32 -33.86 2.38 23.73
N LYS A 33 -34.01 3.66 23.38
CA LYS A 33 -35.03 4.12 22.42
C LYS A 33 -34.65 3.63 21.02
N GLU A 34 -35.38 2.65 20.51
CA GLU A 34 -35.39 2.31 19.09
C GLU A 34 -36.11 3.41 18.30
N GLU A 35 -35.36 4.21 17.55
CA GLU A 35 -35.93 5.00 16.47
C GLU A 35 -36.14 4.11 15.24
N SER A 36 -37.40 3.82 14.93
CA SER A 36 -37.77 3.07 13.74
C SER A 36 -37.66 3.95 12.48
N ILE A 37 -36.63 3.72 11.69
CA ILE A 37 -36.51 4.31 10.35
C ILE A 37 -37.61 3.70 9.47
N LYS A 38 -38.55 4.53 9.01
CA LYS A 38 -39.57 4.12 8.06
C LYS A 38 -38.95 3.96 6.66
N LEU A 39 -38.74 2.71 6.26
CA LEU A 39 -38.29 2.35 4.92
C LEU A 39 -39.28 2.82 3.85
N THR A 40 -38.76 3.37 2.75
CA THR A 40 -39.57 3.81 1.61
C THR A 40 -40.16 2.58 0.88
N PRO A 41 -41.23 2.74 0.08
CA PRO A 41 -41.79 1.65 -0.73
C PRO A 41 -40.76 1.02 -1.69
N GLU A 42 -39.83 1.80 -2.25
CA GLU A 42 -38.72 1.32 -3.09
C GLU A 42 -37.70 0.50 -2.28
N ASP A 43 -37.42 0.88 -1.03
CA ASP A 43 -36.54 0.10 -0.13
C ASP A 43 -37.17 -1.24 0.26
N LYS A 44 -38.50 -1.28 0.41
CA LYS A 44 -39.26 -2.50 0.69
C LYS A 44 -39.32 -3.43 -0.52
N GLU A 45 -39.44 -2.90 -1.73
CA GLU A 45 -39.41 -3.67 -2.97
C GLU A 45 -38.01 -4.23 -3.26
N ARG A 46 -36.96 -3.45 -3.04
CA ARG A 46 -35.57 -3.92 -3.07
C ARG A 46 -35.32 -4.98 -2.00
N GLN A 47 -35.76 -4.78 -0.75
CA GLN A 47 -35.67 -5.80 0.30
C GLN A 47 -36.45 -7.08 -0.03
N TYR A 48 -37.60 -6.99 -0.69
CA TYR A 48 -38.40 -8.15 -1.08
C TYR A 48 -37.73 -8.97 -2.19
N ILE A 49 -37.20 -8.31 -3.23
CA ILE A 49 -36.41 -8.95 -4.28
C ILE A 49 -35.13 -9.57 -3.68
N ILE A 50 -34.50 -8.89 -2.72
CA ILE A 50 -33.30 -9.35 -1.98
C ILE A 50 -33.62 -10.58 -1.10
N ASN A 51 -34.71 -10.57 -0.33
CA ASN A 51 -35.14 -11.71 0.49
C ASN A 51 -35.60 -12.91 -0.36
N SER A 52 -36.20 -12.67 -1.53
CA SER A 52 -36.56 -13.75 -2.46
C SER A 52 -35.35 -14.46 -3.07
N ARG A 53 -34.21 -13.76 -3.19
CA ARG A 53 -32.94 -14.32 -3.70
C ARG A 53 -32.04 -14.88 -2.60
N LEU A 54 -32.22 -14.45 -1.34
CA LEU A 54 -31.46 -14.93 -0.18
C LEU A 54 -32.12 -16.12 0.54
N ASN A 55 -33.39 -16.42 0.28
CA ASN A 55 -34.05 -17.63 0.79
C ASN A 55 -33.58 -18.93 0.12
N ASP A 56 -32.66 -18.89 -0.85
CA ASP A 56 -31.83 -20.03 -1.27
C ASP A 56 -30.72 -20.33 -0.22
N ASN A 57 -31.12 -20.37 1.06
CA ASN A 57 -30.30 -20.55 2.26
C ASN A 57 -29.47 -21.86 2.28
N ASN A 58 -29.70 -22.77 1.35
CA ASN A 58 -29.01 -24.05 1.29
C ASN A 58 -27.55 -23.92 0.81
N PHE A 59 -27.19 -22.88 0.04
CA PHE A 59 -25.81 -22.78 -0.46
C PHE A 59 -24.79 -22.47 0.65
N PHE A 60 -25.10 -21.53 1.55
CA PHE A 60 -24.16 -21.08 2.58
C PHE A 60 -24.11 -22.04 3.78
N ILE A 61 -25.25 -22.62 4.16
CA ILE A 61 -25.36 -23.53 5.29
C ILE A 61 -24.80 -24.92 4.93
N ASP A 62 -25.09 -25.44 3.73
CA ASP A 62 -24.76 -26.85 3.41
C ASP A 62 -23.34 -27.06 2.86
N LYS A 63 -22.68 -26.01 2.36
CA LYS A 63 -21.36 -26.14 1.71
C LYS A 63 -20.20 -25.55 2.51
N VAL A 64 -20.44 -24.52 3.32
CA VAL A 64 -19.37 -23.77 4.01
C VAL A 64 -19.16 -24.26 5.45
N ILE A 65 -20.24 -24.62 6.17
CA ILE A 65 -20.15 -25.08 7.56
C ILE A 65 -19.48 -26.46 7.69
N PRO A 66 -19.74 -27.45 6.80
CA PRO A 66 -19.04 -28.74 6.87
C PRO A 66 -17.54 -28.65 6.53
N ALA A 67 -17.11 -27.63 5.78
CA ALA A 67 -15.72 -27.43 5.38
C ALA A 67 -14.81 -26.94 6.53
N LEU A 68 -15.38 -26.45 7.64
CA LEU A 68 -14.67 -25.83 8.76
C LEU A 68 -14.59 -26.72 10.02
N GLY A 69 -14.65 -28.04 9.85
CA GLY A 69 -14.78 -29.01 10.95
C GLY A 69 -14.04 -28.65 12.24
N ILE A 70 -14.77 -28.66 13.38
CA ILE A 70 -14.39 -28.83 14.81
C ILE A 70 -15.31 -27.97 15.70
N GLY A 71 -15.79 -28.57 16.80
CA GLY A 71 -16.81 -28.04 17.72
C GLY A 71 -16.45 -26.80 18.54
N SER A 72 -16.32 -25.65 17.90
CA SER A 72 -16.24 -24.32 18.53
C SER A 72 -17.61 -23.62 18.50
N LYS A 73 -17.95 -22.88 19.56
CA LYS A 73 -19.14 -22.02 19.58
C LYS A 73 -18.76 -20.66 18.99
N ILE A 74 -19.38 -20.30 17.87
CA ILE A 74 -19.19 -18.99 17.23
C ILE A 74 -20.25 -18.04 17.78
N ASN A 75 -19.81 -16.98 18.49
CA ASN A 75 -20.68 -15.83 18.75
C ASN A 75 -20.58 -14.90 17.53
N LYS A 76 -21.63 -14.87 16.70
CA LYS A 76 -21.72 -14.00 15.52
C LYS A 76 -22.36 -12.67 15.90
N GLU A 77 -21.66 -11.57 15.62
CA GLU A 77 -22.31 -10.31 15.26
C GLU A 77 -22.05 -10.08 13.76
N VAL A 78 -23.11 -10.24 12.97
CA VAL A 78 -23.06 -9.93 11.53
C VAL A 78 -23.54 -8.50 11.37
N THR A 79 -22.64 -7.58 11.10
CA THR A 79 -22.99 -6.23 10.62
C THR A 79 -22.58 -6.13 9.16
N ILE A 80 -23.53 -5.88 8.26
CA ILE A 80 -23.30 -5.78 6.82
C ILE A 80 -23.45 -4.31 6.40
N PRO A 81 -22.37 -3.51 6.38
CA PRO A 81 -22.38 -2.29 5.59
C PRO A 81 -22.13 -2.67 4.12
N TYR A 82 -23.15 -2.51 3.28
CA TYR A 82 -23.00 -2.73 1.84
C TYR A 82 -22.63 -1.42 1.15
N SER A 83 -21.35 -1.27 0.83
CA SER A 83 -20.89 -0.40 -0.27
C SER A 83 -20.11 -1.26 -1.27
N ASN A 84 -20.48 -1.19 -2.54
CA ASN A 84 -19.75 -1.76 -3.69
C ASN A 84 -19.55 -3.29 -3.75
N GLY A 85 -20.54 -4.10 -3.37
CA GLY A 85 -20.49 -5.55 -3.66
C GLY A 85 -19.55 -6.38 -2.79
N THR A 86 -19.03 -5.80 -1.71
CA THR A 86 -18.15 -6.48 -0.75
C THR A 86 -18.94 -6.89 0.48
N ILE A 87 -18.87 -8.18 0.85
CA ILE A 87 -19.43 -8.67 2.12
C ILE A 87 -18.27 -8.84 3.10
N ASN A 88 -18.29 -8.05 4.17
CA ASN A 88 -17.35 -8.16 5.27
C ASN A 88 -18.00 -8.98 6.39
N ILE A 89 -17.46 -10.16 6.70
CA ILE A 89 -17.93 -10.97 7.83
C ILE A 89 -16.86 -10.90 8.91
N ASN A 90 -17.20 -10.26 10.02
CA ASN A 90 -16.37 -10.26 11.22
C ASN A 90 -16.89 -11.34 12.17
N TYR A 91 -16.01 -12.14 12.72
CA TYR A 91 -16.36 -13.06 13.80
C TYR A 91 -15.31 -13.02 14.90
N LYS A 92 -15.79 -13.24 16.12
CA LYS A 92 -14.97 -13.34 17.31
C LYS A 92 -14.95 -14.81 17.73
N LEU A 93 -13.78 -15.44 17.59
CA LEU A 93 -13.56 -16.80 18.10
C LEU A 93 -13.09 -16.70 19.55
N GLU A 94 -13.98 -17.08 20.48
CA GLU A 94 -13.64 -17.22 21.89
C GLU A 94 -13.37 -18.69 22.19
N TRP A 95 -12.10 -19.01 22.49
CA TRP A 95 -11.72 -20.38 22.81
C TRP A 95 -12.01 -20.66 24.28
N ASN A 96 -13.16 -21.27 24.55
CA ASN A 96 -13.58 -21.62 25.89
C ASN A 96 -13.08 -23.03 26.24
N ASN A 97 -11.92 -23.12 26.89
CA ASN A 97 -11.37 -24.39 27.32
C ASN A 97 -12.03 -24.83 28.64
N SER A 98 -13.28 -25.30 28.57
CA SER A 98 -14.06 -25.72 29.73
C SER A 98 -14.11 -27.25 29.95
N SER A 99 -13.38 -28.05 29.19
CA SER A 99 -13.19 -29.47 29.50
C SER A 99 -11.90 -29.65 30.30
N LYS A 100 -12.01 -29.74 31.63
CA LYS A 100 -11.03 -30.45 32.45
C LYS A 100 -11.13 -31.95 32.15
N GLU A 101 -10.69 -32.37 30.98
CA GLU A 101 -10.22 -33.74 30.82
C GLU A 101 -8.69 -33.69 30.95
N GLU A 102 -8.19 -34.21 32.07
CA GLU A 102 -6.78 -34.49 32.24
C GLU A 102 -6.31 -35.41 31.11
N ILE A 103 -5.60 -34.85 30.13
CA ILE A 103 -4.74 -35.64 29.27
C ILE A 103 -3.63 -36.16 30.18
N LYS A 104 -3.78 -37.39 30.68
CA LYS A 104 -2.70 -38.12 31.34
C LYS A 104 -1.65 -38.43 30.29
N ALA A 105 -0.60 -37.62 30.25
CA ALA A 105 0.61 -37.91 29.52
C ALA A 105 1.26 -39.17 30.12
N THR A 106 1.19 -40.30 29.41
CA THR A 106 2.10 -41.43 29.61
C THR A 106 3.45 -41.09 28.99
N ASN A 107 4.17 -40.19 29.65
CA ASN A 107 5.63 -40.22 29.65
C ASN A 107 6.14 -39.52 30.91
N LYS A 108 6.80 -40.31 31.77
CA LYS A 108 7.57 -39.81 32.90
C LYS A 108 8.74 -39.00 32.32
N GLU A 109 8.67 -37.69 32.52
CA GLU A 109 9.78 -36.73 32.67
C GLU A 109 9.41 -35.40 32.01
N THR A 110 8.59 -34.62 32.69
CA THR A 110 8.71 -33.15 32.89
C THR A 110 7.41 -32.66 33.51
N ALA A 111 7.43 -32.50 34.84
CA ALA A 111 6.40 -31.76 35.55
C ALA A 111 6.82 -30.29 35.63
N ASN A 112 5.82 -29.40 35.52
CA ASN A 112 5.82 -27.98 35.85
C ASN A 112 6.09 -26.99 34.72
N GLU A 113 5.09 -26.75 33.86
CA GLU A 113 4.82 -25.39 33.39
C GLU A 113 3.33 -25.08 33.51
N LYS A 114 3.00 -24.04 34.30
CA LYS A 114 1.69 -23.40 34.29
C LYS A 114 1.65 -22.50 33.05
N VAL A 115 0.98 -22.93 31.97
CA VAL A 115 0.69 -22.03 30.85
C VAL A 115 -0.65 -21.34 31.12
N LYS A 116 -0.60 -20.01 31.21
CA LYS A 116 -1.78 -19.15 31.10
C LYS A 116 -1.44 -18.08 30.07
N LEU A 117 -2.15 -18.06 28.95
CA LEU A 117 -2.46 -16.86 28.15
C LEU A 117 -3.53 -17.24 27.13
N ALA A 118 -4.64 -16.51 27.15
CA ALA A 118 -5.63 -16.56 26.10
C ALA A 118 -5.16 -15.63 24.97
N SER A 119 -4.85 -16.19 23.81
CA SER A 119 -4.72 -15.41 22.57
C SER A 119 -6.09 -15.28 21.91
N TYR A 120 -6.34 -14.16 21.24
CA TYR A 120 -7.49 -14.00 20.36
C TYR A 120 -6.98 -13.77 18.94
N THR A 121 -7.66 -14.36 17.97
CA THR A 121 -7.41 -14.09 16.56
C THR A 121 -8.58 -13.26 16.04
N LYS A 122 -8.30 -12.04 15.56
CA LYS A 122 -9.29 -11.31 14.77
C LYS A 122 -9.14 -11.78 13.33
N GLN A 123 -10.16 -12.47 12.84
CA GLN A 123 -10.24 -12.91 11.46
C GLN A 123 -11.25 -12.02 10.73
N THR A 124 -10.80 -11.39 9.66
CA THR A 124 -11.67 -10.68 8.75
C THR A 124 -11.57 -11.37 7.40
N ASP A 125 -12.63 -12.08 7.06
CA ASP A 125 -12.80 -12.66 5.74
C ASP A 125 -13.52 -11.65 4.86
N THR A 126 -12.90 -11.31 3.72
CA THR A 126 -13.54 -10.46 2.71
C THR A 126 -13.85 -11.31 1.50
N TYR A 127 -15.14 -11.40 1.16
CA TYR A 127 -15.60 -12.11 -0.02
C TYR A 127 -16.05 -11.09 -1.07
N LYS A 128 -15.39 -11.08 -2.23
CA LYS A 128 -15.80 -10.30 -3.40
C LYS A 128 -16.31 -11.27 -4.45
N VAL A 129 -17.63 -11.27 -4.67
CA VAL A 129 -18.24 -12.06 -5.74
C VAL A 129 -17.98 -11.34 -7.06
N PHE A 130 -17.46 -12.05 -8.04
CA PHE A 130 -17.31 -11.53 -9.40
C PHE A 130 -18.03 -12.44 -10.40
N SER A 131 -18.60 -11.81 -11.42
CA SER A 131 -19.11 -12.47 -12.62
C SER A 131 -18.35 -11.87 -13.79
N GLN A 132 -17.76 -12.73 -14.62
CA GLN A 132 -17.08 -12.33 -15.84
C GLN A 132 -17.57 -13.20 -16.99
N ASP A 133 -18.11 -12.55 -18.01
CA ASP A 133 -18.46 -13.22 -19.26
C ASP A 133 -17.18 -13.56 -20.03
N LEU A 134 -16.91 -14.87 -20.19
CA LEU A 134 -15.83 -15.37 -21.02
C LEU A 134 -16.37 -15.73 -22.40
N LYS A 135 -15.72 -15.21 -23.44
CA LYS A 135 -15.94 -15.70 -24.81
C LYS A 135 -15.11 -16.96 -25.01
N SER A 136 -15.77 -18.12 -25.07
CA SER A 136 -15.13 -19.35 -25.52
C SER A 136 -14.83 -19.28 -27.03
N GLN A 137 -13.82 -20.02 -27.49
CA GLN A 137 -13.46 -20.09 -28.92
C GLN A 137 -14.60 -20.61 -29.82
N ASN A 138 -15.63 -21.24 -29.23
CA ASN A 138 -16.78 -21.82 -29.94
C ASN A 138 -18.06 -20.96 -29.89
N SER A 139 -17.94 -19.65 -29.65
CA SER A 139 -19.06 -18.68 -29.70
C SER A 139 -20.16 -18.85 -28.63
N GLN A 140 -19.99 -19.75 -27.66
CA GLN A 140 -20.83 -19.78 -26.46
C GLN A 140 -20.22 -18.88 -25.37
N MET A 141 -21.05 -17.99 -24.82
CA MET A 141 -20.70 -17.18 -23.66
C MET A 141 -20.76 -18.08 -22.42
N GLU A 142 -19.64 -18.28 -21.76
CA GLU A 142 -19.60 -18.95 -20.46
C GLU A 142 -19.47 -17.87 -19.39
N GLU A 143 -20.41 -17.84 -18.45
CA GLU A 143 -20.35 -16.91 -17.31
C GLU A 143 -19.47 -17.53 -16.22
N LEU A 144 -18.27 -16.99 -16.02
CA LEU A 144 -17.41 -17.37 -14.90
C LEU A 144 -17.90 -16.65 -13.64
N ARG A 145 -18.58 -17.37 -12.76
CA ARG A 145 -18.93 -16.88 -11.42
C ARG A 145 -17.88 -17.36 -10.43
N GLY A 146 -17.20 -16.42 -9.79
CA GLY A 146 -16.16 -16.70 -8.81
C GLY A 146 -16.35 -15.92 -7.52
N ILE A 147 -15.83 -16.48 -6.44
CA ILE A 147 -15.69 -15.77 -5.17
C ILE A 147 -14.20 -15.52 -4.98
N ARG A 148 -13.78 -14.25 -5.08
CA ARG A 148 -12.43 -13.87 -4.68
C ARG A 148 -12.44 -13.75 -3.16
N TYR A 149 -11.79 -14.70 -2.52
CA TYR A 149 -11.55 -14.70 -1.09
C TYR A 149 -10.26 -13.92 -0.81
N THR A 150 -10.36 -12.85 -0.03
CA THR A 150 -9.17 -12.18 0.51
C THR A 150 -9.13 -12.43 2.00
N TYR A 151 -8.06 -13.09 2.43
CA TYR A 151 -7.79 -13.41 3.81
C TYR A 151 -6.89 -12.35 4.42
N LYS A 152 -7.30 -11.75 5.54
CA LYS A 152 -6.41 -10.93 6.35
C LYS A 152 -6.41 -11.45 7.78
N GLN A 153 -5.31 -12.10 8.16
CA GLN A 153 -5.03 -12.53 9.52
C GLN A 153 -4.13 -11.52 10.20
N THR A 154 -4.46 -11.12 11.41
CA THR A 154 -3.50 -10.47 12.31
C THR A 154 -3.20 -11.44 13.43
N ILE A 155 -1.99 -12.01 13.45
CA ILE A 155 -1.52 -12.95 14.47
C ILE A 155 -0.68 -12.19 15.49
N VAL A 156 -0.96 -12.41 16.78
CA VAL A 156 0.02 -12.19 17.85
C VAL A 156 0.49 -13.59 18.28
N ASP A 157 1.78 -13.84 18.05
CA ASP A 157 2.56 -15.07 18.27
C ASP A 157 2.34 -16.28 17.34
N ASP A 158 3.46 -16.73 16.79
CA ASP A 158 3.66 -17.62 15.65
C ASP A 158 2.87 -18.94 15.64
N LYS A 159 2.11 -19.17 14.56
CA LYS A 159 2.14 -20.37 13.68
C LYS A 159 1.09 -20.27 12.57
N TYR A 160 1.52 -20.48 11.33
CA TYR A 160 0.67 -20.55 10.15
C TYR A 160 0.05 -21.94 9.98
N LEU A 161 -1.17 -21.99 9.46
CA LEU A 161 -1.87 -23.20 9.05
C LEU A 161 -2.33 -23.01 7.59
N ASP A 162 -1.57 -23.56 6.64
CA ASP A 162 -1.97 -23.60 5.23
C ASP A 162 -3.03 -24.69 5.04
N LEU A 163 -4.23 -24.30 4.63
CA LEU A 163 -5.31 -25.20 4.23
C LEU A 163 -5.63 -24.99 2.76
N TYR A 164 -4.99 -25.79 1.90
CA TYR A 164 -5.56 -26.21 0.63
C TYR A 164 -5.36 -27.71 0.53
N ASP A 165 -6.46 -28.46 0.47
CA ASP A 165 -6.41 -29.91 0.33
C ASP A 165 -5.96 -30.23 -1.09
N PHE A 166 -4.74 -30.71 -1.20
CA PHE A 166 -3.94 -30.82 -2.40
C PHE A 166 -4.08 -32.24 -2.98
N ASN A 167 -5.26 -32.62 -3.47
CA ASN A 167 -5.56 -34.04 -3.71
C ASN A 167 -5.43 -34.52 -5.16
N THR A 168 -5.28 -33.62 -6.14
CA THR A 168 -5.27 -34.01 -7.55
C THR A 168 -3.86 -33.93 -8.16
N SER A 169 -3.29 -35.09 -8.52
CA SER A 169 -2.01 -35.18 -9.24
C SER A 169 -2.21 -35.14 -10.76
N LEU A 170 -1.31 -34.43 -11.44
CA LEU A 170 -1.21 -34.43 -12.90
C LEU A 170 -0.13 -35.41 -13.33
N THR A 171 -0.42 -36.20 -14.37
CA THR A 171 0.54 -37.09 -15.01
C THR A 171 1.56 -36.28 -15.84
N SER A 172 2.72 -36.89 -16.13
CA SER A 172 3.72 -36.25 -16.99
C SER A 172 3.19 -35.93 -18.39
N SER A 173 2.34 -36.78 -18.95
CA SER A 173 1.71 -36.54 -20.25
C SER A 173 0.73 -35.38 -20.22
N GLU A 174 -0.05 -35.21 -19.15
CA GLU A 174 -0.94 -34.07 -18.98
C GLU A 174 -0.15 -32.77 -18.82
N LEU A 175 1.00 -32.79 -18.13
CA LEU A 175 1.88 -31.63 -18.02
C LEU A 175 2.51 -31.26 -19.38
N GLU A 176 2.94 -32.26 -20.15
CA GLU A 176 3.46 -32.05 -21.51
C GLU A 176 2.38 -31.48 -22.44
N GLU A 177 1.14 -31.97 -22.34
CA GLU A 177 -0.01 -31.44 -23.07
C GLU A 177 -0.28 -29.97 -22.70
N ILE A 178 -0.32 -29.62 -21.41
CA ILE A 178 -0.46 -28.24 -20.94
C ILE A 178 0.68 -27.36 -21.50
N GLN A 179 1.92 -27.85 -21.46
CA GLN A 179 3.08 -27.13 -21.99
C GLN A 179 2.98 -26.91 -23.51
N ASN A 180 2.49 -27.92 -24.24
CA ASN A 180 2.26 -27.82 -25.67
C ASN A 180 1.15 -26.82 -26.00
N LEU A 181 0.04 -26.80 -25.26
CA LEU A 181 -1.03 -25.81 -25.41
C LEU A 181 -0.53 -24.37 -25.17
N LEU A 182 0.32 -24.18 -24.16
CA LEU A 182 1.00 -22.91 -23.92
C LEU A 182 1.87 -22.52 -25.13
N ASN A 183 2.66 -23.45 -25.66
CA ASN A 183 3.59 -23.16 -26.76
C ASN A 183 2.91 -22.94 -28.12
N GLN A 184 1.81 -23.63 -28.40
CA GLN A 184 1.10 -23.63 -29.70
C GLN A 184 0.21 -22.40 -29.94
N SER A 185 0.38 -21.32 -29.17
CA SER A 185 -0.29 -20.01 -29.37
C SER A 185 -1.79 -19.93 -29.10
N GLN A 186 -2.44 -21.00 -28.61
CA GLN A 186 -3.83 -20.93 -28.14
C GLN A 186 -3.98 -20.10 -26.85
N ILE A 187 -2.92 -20.09 -26.01
CA ILE A 187 -2.85 -19.34 -24.76
C ILE A 187 -1.76 -18.26 -24.93
N GLN A 188 -2.14 -17.13 -25.53
CA GLN A 188 -1.25 -15.96 -25.63
C GLN A 188 -1.48 -15.03 -24.44
N LEU A 189 -0.40 -14.70 -23.73
CA LEU A 189 -0.43 -13.59 -22.79
C LEU A 189 -0.81 -12.32 -23.54
N LYS A 190 -1.96 -11.74 -23.21
CA LYS A 190 -2.39 -10.44 -23.72
C LYS A 190 -2.13 -9.41 -22.64
N ILE A 191 -1.28 -8.44 -22.95
CA ILE A 191 -0.99 -7.33 -22.04
C ILE A 191 -1.81 -6.11 -22.48
N LYS A 192 -2.41 -5.44 -21.51
CA LYS A 192 -3.09 -4.16 -21.65
C LYS A 192 -2.02 -3.13 -21.98
N ASP A 193 -2.10 -2.56 -23.18
CA ASP A 193 -1.18 -1.60 -23.79
C ASP A 193 0.08 -2.26 -24.42
N GLN A 194 0.23 -2.20 -25.75
CA GLN A 194 1.36 -2.80 -26.47
C GLN A 194 2.74 -2.26 -26.04
N GLU A 195 2.77 -1.03 -25.53
CA GLU A 195 4.01 -0.46 -24.97
C GLU A 195 4.53 -1.26 -23.78
N ALA A 196 3.64 -1.95 -23.04
CA ALA A 196 4.03 -2.80 -21.93
C ALA A 196 4.86 -4.02 -22.37
N ASP A 197 4.81 -4.39 -23.66
CA ASP A 197 5.59 -5.50 -24.19
C ASP A 197 7.09 -5.16 -24.25
N ASN A 198 7.46 -3.88 -24.32
CA ASN A 198 8.84 -3.41 -24.47
C ASN A 198 9.54 -3.04 -23.15
N VAL A 199 8.98 -3.42 -22.00
CA VAL A 199 9.40 -2.86 -20.70
C VAL A 199 10.07 -3.90 -19.82
N TYR A 200 11.01 -3.48 -19.00
CA TYR A 200 11.68 -4.37 -18.07
C TYR A 200 10.77 -4.91 -16.97
N TYR A 201 9.51 -4.48 -16.85
CA TYR A 201 8.57 -5.06 -15.90
C TYR A 201 7.15 -4.95 -16.43
N VAL A 202 6.38 -6.04 -16.35
CA VAL A 202 4.95 -6.04 -16.64
C VAL A 202 4.20 -6.45 -15.38
N PRO A 203 3.50 -5.51 -14.73
CA PRO A 203 2.72 -5.82 -13.54
C PRO A 203 1.55 -6.76 -13.88
N SER A 204 1.16 -7.60 -12.92
CA SER A 204 0.09 -8.59 -13.09
C SER A 204 -1.25 -7.97 -13.50
N TYR A 205 -1.58 -6.78 -12.98
CA TYR A 205 -2.85 -6.11 -13.27
C TYR A 205 -2.96 -5.59 -14.72
N LYS A 206 -1.86 -5.55 -15.48
CA LYS A 206 -1.86 -5.25 -16.91
C LYS A 206 -2.16 -6.47 -17.76
N ILE A 207 -2.34 -7.66 -17.20
CA ILE A 207 -2.63 -8.87 -17.97
C ILE A 207 -4.14 -8.96 -18.21
N LEU A 208 -4.56 -8.93 -19.47
CA LEU A 208 -5.98 -8.93 -19.85
C LEU A 208 -6.67 -10.26 -19.52
N ASN A 209 -5.95 -11.37 -19.66
CA ASN A 209 -6.45 -12.72 -19.40
C ASN A 209 -5.51 -13.42 -18.41
N PRO A 210 -5.69 -13.20 -17.09
CA PRO A 210 -4.88 -13.88 -16.08
C PRO A 210 -5.33 -15.33 -15.85
N TYR A 211 -6.44 -15.76 -16.44
CA TYR A 211 -7.01 -17.09 -16.29
C TYR A 211 -7.27 -17.73 -17.66
N TYR A 212 -6.96 -19.02 -17.78
CA TYR A 212 -7.29 -19.82 -18.96
C TYR A 212 -7.89 -21.15 -18.52
N VAL A 213 -9.04 -21.51 -19.08
CA VAL A 213 -9.62 -22.84 -18.92
C VAL A 213 -9.27 -23.66 -20.15
N VAL A 214 -8.71 -24.85 -19.94
CA VAL A 214 -8.36 -25.79 -21.02
C VAL A 214 -8.91 -27.17 -20.71
N ASP A 215 -9.39 -27.83 -21.76
CA ASP A 215 -9.78 -29.24 -21.71
C ASP A 215 -8.59 -30.08 -22.18
N LEU A 216 -8.17 -31.05 -21.36
CA LEU A 216 -7.11 -32.00 -21.73
C LEU A 216 -7.68 -33.20 -22.48
N SER A 217 -6.83 -33.87 -23.24
CA SER A 217 -7.13 -35.15 -23.91
C SER A 217 -7.58 -36.25 -22.95
N SER A 218 -7.19 -36.17 -21.67
CA SER A 218 -7.66 -37.07 -20.60
C SER A 218 -9.12 -36.82 -20.17
N GLY A 219 -9.76 -35.76 -20.68
CA GLY A 219 -11.08 -35.30 -20.29
C GLY A 219 -11.10 -34.41 -19.03
N LYS A 220 -9.94 -34.17 -18.40
CA LYS A 220 -9.84 -33.23 -17.27
C LYS A 220 -9.93 -31.79 -17.76
N LYS A 221 -10.62 -30.95 -16.98
CA LYS A 221 -10.59 -29.50 -17.15
C LYS A 221 -9.54 -28.89 -16.23
N ILE A 222 -8.74 -27.99 -16.77
CA ILE A 222 -7.65 -27.32 -16.09
C ILE A 222 -7.87 -25.82 -16.13
N LEU A 223 -7.67 -25.15 -15.00
CA LEU A 223 -7.60 -23.70 -14.89
C LEU A 223 -6.14 -23.31 -14.68
N LEU A 224 -5.60 -22.55 -15.61
CA LEU A 224 -4.29 -21.92 -15.48
C LEU A 224 -4.52 -20.51 -14.94
N GLU A 225 -4.07 -20.26 -13.71
CA GLU A 225 -4.00 -18.93 -13.13
C GLU A 225 -2.58 -18.40 -13.32
N TYR A 226 -2.46 -17.25 -13.97
CA TYR A 226 -1.20 -16.55 -14.09
C TYR A 226 -0.62 -16.25 -12.69
N ASN A 227 0.61 -16.68 -12.48
CA ASN A 227 1.31 -16.62 -11.21
C ASN A 227 2.65 -15.90 -11.41
N ASN A 228 2.59 -14.57 -11.34
CA ASN A 228 3.71 -13.63 -11.30
C ASN A 228 4.71 -13.69 -12.48
N ASN A 229 5.26 -12.53 -12.82
CA ASN A 229 6.37 -12.40 -13.77
C ASN A 229 7.63 -12.21 -12.94
N ILE A 230 8.48 -13.23 -12.86
CA ILE A 230 9.89 -13.00 -12.52
C ILE A 230 10.61 -13.01 -13.85
N LEU A 231 11.03 -11.84 -14.30
CA LEU A 231 12.07 -11.77 -15.32
C LEU A 231 13.31 -12.46 -14.77
N ASN A 232 13.92 -13.33 -15.56
CA ASN A 232 15.32 -13.67 -15.33
C ASN A 232 16.11 -12.38 -15.62
N PRO A 233 16.62 -11.67 -14.61
CA PRO A 233 17.23 -10.36 -14.80
C PRO A 233 18.56 -10.58 -15.53
N LYS A 234 18.58 -10.35 -16.85
CA LYS A 234 19.82 -10.29 -17.62
C LYS A 234 20.36 -8.87 -17.80
N VAL A 235 19.61 -7.84 -17.38
CA VAL A 235 20.27 -6.61 -16.96
C VAL A 235 20.75 -6.90 -15.56
N THR A 236 21.98 -7.39 -15.46
CA THR A 236 22.66 -7.37 -14.19
C THR A 236 22.76 -5.89 -13.82
N ASP A 237 22.18 -5.54 -12.69
CA ASP A 237 22.29 -4.25 -12.02
C ASP A 237 23.74 -3.69 -11.97
N THR A 238 24.72 -4.56 -12.22
CA THR A 238 26.16 -4.30 -12.37
C THR A 238 26.59 -3.34 -13.48
N GLU A 239 25.74 -2.93 -14.43
CA GLU A 239 26.14 -2.04 -15.55
C GLU A 239 25.24 -0.80 -15.70
N LYS A 240 25.84 0.33 -16.13
CA LYS A 240 25.09 1.51 -16.56
C LYS A 240 24.40 1.27 -17.90
N THR A 241 23.32 1.98 -18.16
CA THR A 241 22.68 2.03 -19.48
C THR A 241 23.46 2.99 -20.38
N THR A 242 23.89 2.49 -21.53
CA THR A 242 24.71 3.17 -22.53
C THR A 242 24.16 2.91 -23.92
N GLU A 243 24.64 3.61 -24.93
CA GLU A 243 24.24 3.37 -26.31
C GLU A 243 24.52 1.92 -26.76
N ALA A 244 25.51 1.26 -26.16
CA ALA A 244 25.88 -0.12 -26.50
C ALA A 244 24.96 -1.18 -25.89
N ASN A 245 24.22 -0.88 -24.82
CA ASN A 245 23.39 -1.85 -24.09
C ASN A 245 21.96 -1.36 -23.78
N LYS A 246 21.53 -0.24 -24.37
CA LYS A 246 20.17 0.28 -24.21
C LYS A 246 19.11 -0.61 -24.89
N ASP A 247 19.50 -1.29 -25.96
CA ASP A 247 18.63 -2.18 -26.73
C ASP A 247 19.13 -3.61 -26.52
N PHE A 248 18.29 -4.48 -25.95
CA PHE A 248 18.67 -5.87 -25.73
C PHE A 248 17.46 -6.80 -25.78
N THR A 249 17.70 -8.04 -26.18
CA THR A 249 16.69 -9.10 -26.11
C THR A 249 16.90 -9.92 -24.85
N THR A 250 15.84 -10.08 -24.06
CA THR A 250 15.82 -10.97 -22.89
C THR A 250 14.67 -11.96 -22.98
N LYS A 251 14.65 -12.94 -22.07
CA LYS A 251 13.57 -13.92 -21.94
C LYS A 251 12.69 -13.58 -20.75
N ARG A 252 11.39 -13.46 -20.99
CA ARG A 252 10.36 -13.44 -19.93
C ARG A 252 9.89 -14.86 -19.66
N VAL A 253 9.87 -15.23 -18.39
CA VAL A 253 9.28 -16.48 -17.93
C VAL A 253 7.93 -16.15 -17.30
N VAL A 254 6.86 -16.56 -17.97
CA VAL A 254 5.50 -16.44 -17.47
C VAL A 254 5.16 -17.75 -16.78
N THR A 255 4.84 -17.70 -15.48
CA THR A 255 4.51 -18.91 -14.72
C THR A 255 3.01 -18.96 -14.45
N TYR A 256 2.42 -20.15 -14.48
CA TYR A 256 1.02 -20.38 -14.17
C TYR A 256 0.88 -21.39 -13.02
N LYS A 257 0.01 -21.08 -12.07
CA LYS A 257 -0.56 -22.05 -11.13
C LYS A 257 -1.59 -22.88 -11.86
N VAL A 258 -1.57 -24.19 -11.60
CA VAL A 258 -2.45 -25.14 -12.26
C VAL A 258 -3.50 -25.62 -11.26
N PHE A 259 -4.76 -25.51 -11.66
CA PHE A 259 -5.91 -26.03 -10.91
C PHE A 259 -6.64 -27.06 -11.76
N VAL A 260 -7.18 -28.10 -11.13
CA VAL A 260 -7.94 -29.17 -11.80
C VAL A 260 -9.38 -29.11 -11.31
N LEU A 261 -10.35 -29.22 -12.23
CA LEU A 261 -11.75 -29.28 -11.85
C LEU A 261 -12.06 -30.67 -11.27
N ASN A 262 -12.41 -30.72 -9.99
CA ASN A 262 -12.97 -31.92 -9.39
C ASN A 262 -14.44 -32.05 -9.86
N THR A 263 -14.71 -33.06 -10.69
CA THR A 263 -16.03 -33.28 -11.29
C THR A 263 -17.10 -33.69 -10.29
N THR A 264 -16.71 -34.22 -9.12
CA THR A 264 -17.64 -34.63 -8.06
C THR A 264 -18.10 -33.44 -7.25
N THR A 265 -17.19 -32.54 -6.88
CA THR A 265 -17.50 -31.35 -6.07
C THR A 265 -17.85 -30.13 -6.91
N ASN A 266 -17.51 -30.14 -8.20
CA ASN A 266 -17.54 -29.02 -9.13
C ASN A 266 -16.73 -27.81 -8.63
N GLN A 267 -15.56 -28.09 -8.05
CA GLN A 267 -14.64 -27.09 -7.50
C GLN A 267 -13.25 -27.22 -8.12
N TRP A 268 -12.54 -26.10 -8.25
CA TRP A 268 -11.16 -26.05 -8.70
C TRP A 268 -10.21 -26.39 -7.54
N GLU A 269 -9.39 -27.42 -7.71
CA GLU A 269 -8.41 -27.87 -6.73
C GLU A 269 -6.99 -27.57 -7.22
N GLY A 270 -6.14 -27.02 -6.36
CA GLY A 270 -4.74 -26.75 -6.71
C GLY A 270 -3.98 -28.05 -7.01
N ALA A 271 -3.30 -28.12 -8.15
CA ALA A 271 -2.41 -29.22 -8.45
C ALA A 271 -1.12 -29.11 -7.63
N LEU A 272 -0.76 -30.16 -6.89
CA LEU A 272 0.41 -30.21 -6.01
C LEU A 272 1.71 -29.77 -6.70
N ASN A 273 2.26 -28.63 -6.28
CA ASN A 273 3.58 -28.14 -6.68
C ASN A 273 3.84 -28.14 -8.21
N LYS A 274 2.79 -28.03 -9.03
CA LYS A 274 2.92 -27.96 -10.47
C LYS A 274 2.73 -26.52 -10.93
N THR A 275 3.85 -25.91 -11.30
CA THR A 275 3.83 -24.72 -12.14
C THR A 275 4.20 -25.12 -13.55
N VAL A 276 3.52 -24.52 -14.51
CA VAL A 276 3.92 -24.57 -15.92
C VAL A 276 4.39 -23.19 -16.31
N SER A 277 5.38 -23.11 -17.17
CA SER A 277 5.94 -21.83 -17.58
C SER A 277 6.08 -21.72 -19.09
N ARG A 278 6.00 -20.49 -19.59
CA ARG A 278 6.29 -20.19 -20.98
C ARG A 278 7.32 -19.09 -21.06
N GLU A 279 8.34 -19.35 -21.87
CA GLU A 279 9.35 -18.35 -22.20
C GLU A 279 8.96 -17.57 -23.45
N TYR A 280 9.14 -16.25 -23.39
CA TYR A 280 8.98 -15.37 -24.54
C TYR A 280 10.22 -14.50 -24.67
N ASN A 281 10.73 -14.37 -25.89
CA ASN A 281 11.73 -13.35 -26.17
C ASN A 281 11.05 -11.98 -26.18
N VAL A 282 11.63 -11.03 -25.47
CA VAL A 282 11.20 -9.64 -25.48
C VAL A 282 12.39 -8.76 -25.79
N THR A 283 12.17 -7.76 -26.63
CA THR A 283 13.16 -6.73 -26.92
C THR A 283 12.85 -5.54 -26.03
N ILE A 284 13.82 -5.12 -25.23
CA ILE A 284 13.74 -3.95 -24.37
C ILE A 284 14.58 -2.87 -25.04
N ASN A 285 14.00 -1.67 -25.17
CA ASN A 285 14.68 -0.49 -25.68
C ASN A 285 14.58 0.60 -24.61
N PHE A 286 15.68 0.87 -23.91
CA PHE A 286 15.72 1.92 -22.91
C PHE A 286 16.09 3.26 -23.55
N ALA A 287 15.37 4.31 -23.15
CA ALA A 287 15.88 5.66 -23.26
C ALA A 287 17.14 5.79 -22.40
N LEU A 288 18.19 6.42 -22.93
CA LEU A 288 19.40 6.69 -22.16
C LEU A 288 19.07 7.62 -20.99
N PRO A 289 19.55 7.33 -19.77
CA PRO A 289 19.38 8.23 -18.62
C PRO A 289 19.81 9.67 -18.92
N SER A 290 20.91 9.85 -19.66
CA SER A 290 21.41 11.16 -20.10
C SER A 290 20.47 11.93 -21.04
N SER A 291 19.48 11.26 -21.64
CA SER A 291 18.45 11.87 -22.49
C SER A 291 17.16 12.21 -21.75
N LEU A 292 17.06 11.83 -20.47
CA LEU A 292 15.89 12.13 -19.65
C LEU A 292 15.94 13.59 -19.17
N ASN A 293 14.81 14.27 -19.23
CA ASN A 293 14.73 15.68 -18.84
C ASN A 293 14.70 15.80 -17.30
N THR A 294 15.63 16.58 -16.75
CA THR A 294 15.71 16.91 -15.32
C THR A 294 15.36 18.37 -15.03
N ARG A 295 14.84 19.12 -16.00
CA ARG A 295 14.43 20.52 -15.82
C ARG A 295 12.97 20.62 -15.35
N PHE A 296 12.72 21.54 -14.44
CA PHE A 296 11.39 21.97 -14.05
C PHE A 296 10.68 22.59 -15.26
N ASP A 297 9.46 22.12 -15.54
CA ASP A 297 8.64 22.61 -16.64
C ASP A 297 7.39 23.29 -16.09
N LYS A 298 7.42 24.62 -16.10
CA LYS A 298 6.31 25.46 -15.63
C LYS A 298 5.02 25.25 -16.43
N ALA A 299 5.08 24.79 -17.69
CA ALA A 299 3.89 24.61 -18.52
C ALA A 299 2.99 23.47 -18.04
N ILE A 300 3.57 22.51 -17.32
CA ILE A 300 2.87 21.32 -16.78
C ILE A 300 2.91 21.25 -15.26
N ALA A 301 3.44 22.29 -14.61
CA ALA A 301 3.57 22.37 -13.16
C ALA A 301 2.20 22.44 -12.48
N LYS A 302 2.11 21.86 -11.29
CA LYS A 302 0.92 21.81 -10.45
C LYS A 302 0.98 22.93 -9.43
N LYS A 303 0.20 23.99 -9.70
CA LYS A 303 0.01 25.05 -8.71
C LYS A 303 -0.77 24.50 -7.51
N ILE A 304 -0.35 24.92 -6.32
CA ILE A 304 -0.97 24.57 -5.05
C ILE A 304 -1.42 25.88 -4.41
N ASP A 305 -2.68 25.92 -3.99
CA ASP A 305 -3.18 27.03 -3.18
C ASP A 305 -2.88 26.73 -1.71
N VAL A 306 -1.97 27.52 -1.14
CA VAL A 306 -1.48 27.32 0.22
C VAL A 306 -1.95 28.47 1.09
N ASN A 307 -2.69 28.15 2.16
CA ASN A 307 -3.00 29.12 3.19
C ASN A 307 -1.76 29.32 4.08
N TRP A 308 -0.96 30.33 3.74
CA TRP A 308 0.29 30.64 4.43
C TRP A 308 0.11 31.13 5.87
N ASP A 309 -1.07 31.65 6.22
CA ASP A 309 -1.37 32.10 7.58
C ASP A 309 -1.53 30.91 8.53
N GLU A 310 -2.15 29.82 8.06
CA GLU A 310 -2.26 28.56 8.82
C GLU A 310 -0.89 27.89 9.03
N LEU A 311 0.07 28.16 8.14
CA LEU A 311 1.44 27.61 8.16
C LEU A 311 2.48 28.56 8.77
N VAL A 312 2.09 29.73 9.29
CA VAL A 312 3.06 30.73 9.81
C VAL A 312 3.96 30.17 10.92
N ASN A 313 3.44 29.21 11.70
CA ASN A 313 4.14 28.57 12.81
C ASN A 313 4.79 27.22 12.47
N SER A 314 4.70 26.78 11.21
CA SER A 314 5.35 25.56 10.72
C SER A 314 6.16 25.80 9.45
N SER A 315 6.41 27.06 9.07
CA SER A 315 7.15 27.39 7.85
C SER A 315 8.23 28.45 8.05
N ALA A 316 9.33 28.34 7.30
CA ALA A 316 10.44 29.28 7.29
C ALA A 316 10.67 29.83 5.88
N LEU A 317 10.93 31.13 5.76
CA LEU A 317 11.55 31.65 4.55
C LEU A 317 13.06 31.34 4.60
N ALA A 318 13.56 30.70 3.56
CA ALA A 318 14.90 30.15 3.52
C ALA A 318 15.57 30.33 2.15
N GLU A 319 16.87 30.06 2.12
CA GLU A 319 17.69 29.99 0.93
C GLU A 319 18.43 28.66 0.87
N ILE A 320 18.41 27.99 -0.28
CA ILE A 320 19.17 26.76 -0.51
C ILE A 320 20.66 27.11 -0.54
N THR A 321 21.47 26.33 0.17
CA THR A 321 22.93 26.46 0.15
C THR A 321 23.59 25.41 -0.72
N ARG A 322 23.08 24.17 -0.72
CA ARG A 322 23.55 23.05 -1.56
C ARG A 322 22.61 21.85 -1.44
N TRP A 323 22.77 20.89 -2.34
CA TRP A 323 22.07 19.60 -2.29
C TRP A 323 22.98 18.50 -1.74
N ALA A 324 22.39 17.51 -1.08
CA ALA A 324 23.07 16.26 -0.76
C ALA A 324 22.81 15.21 -1.86
N ASP A 325 21.55 15.11 -2.26
CA ASP A 325 20.98 14.16 -3.23
C ASP A 325 19.59 14.65 -3.66
N GLY A 326 18.78 13.83 -4.35
CA GLY A 326 17.50 14.26 -4.92
C GLY A 326 16.37 14.56 -3.93
N ASP A 327 16.50 14.16 -2.66
CA ASP A 327 15.48 14.39 -1.63
C ASP A 327 16.04 14.98 -0.34
N THR A 328 17.30 15.43 -0.36
CA THR A 328 17.94 16.03 0.80
C THR A 328 18.68 17.29 0.41
N VAL A 329 18.26 18.41 0.99
CA VAL A 329 18.77 19.76 0.69
C VAL A 329 19.30 20.44 1.95
N TYR A 330 20.31 21.28 1.77
CA TYR A 330 20.82 22.16 2.81
C TYR A 330 20.31 23.58 2.58
N PHE A 331 19.94 24.25 3.67
CA PHE A 331 19.34 25.58 3.61
C PHE A 331 19.73 26.44 4.81
N LYS A 332 19.52 27.75 4.68
CA LYS A 332 19.61 28.73 5.76
C LYS A 332 18.31 29.51 5.86
N VAL A 333 17.88 29.80 7.08
CA VAL A 333 16.73 30.66 7.32
C VAL A 333 17.15 32.11 7.05
N ILE A 334 16.35 32.83 6.26
CA ILE A 334 16.63 34.23 5.83
C ILE A 334 15.63 35.24 6.39
N GLN A 335 14.68 34.78 7.20
CA GLN A 335 13.74 35.61 7.93
C GLN A 335 13.53 35.05 9.34
N ASP A 336 13.57 35.90 10.35
CA ASP A 336 13.31 35.50 11.73
C ASP A 336 11.84 35.14 11.96
N PHE A 337 11.59 34.38 13.02
CA PHE A 337 10.25 33.98 13.44
C PHE A 337 9.63 35.01 14.39
N PRO A 338 8.29 35.11 14.45
CA PRO A 338 7.61 35.82 15.53
C PRO A 338 8.00 35.26 16.91
N LEU A 339 8.10 36.13 17.93
CA LEU A 339 8.47 35.76 19.30
C LEU A 339 7.55 34.70 19.93
N ASP A 340 6.29 34.65 19.50
CA ASP A 340 5.28 33.71 19.94
C ASP A 340 5.25 32.41 19.12
N SER A 341 6.10 32.30 18.09
CA SER A 341 6.22 31.09 17.29
C SER A 341 6.90 29.96 18.07
N PRO A 342 6.38 28.72 18.02
CA PRO A 342 7.05 27.58 18.64
C PRO A 342 8.44 27.29 18.02
N LEU A 343 8.71 27.82 16.82
CA LEU A 343 9.97 27.66 16.12
C LEU A 343 11.01 28.74 16.48
N TYR A 344 10.62 29.80 17.21
CA TYR A 344 11.51 30.93 17.52
C TYR A 344 12.81 30.47 18.19
N ASN A 345 12.72 29.72 19.28
CA ASN A 345 13.92 29.32 20.02
C ASN A 345 14.85 28.39 19.23
N GLU A 346 14.31 27.59 18.31
CA GLU A 346 15.10 26.67 17.48
C GLU A 346 15.85 27.42 16.37
N PHE A 347 15.22 28.46 15.79
CA PHE A 347 15.72 29.09 14.57
C PHE A 347 16.23 30.52 14.75
N HIS A 348 15.94 31.22 15.85
CA HIS A 348 16.36 32.61 16.07
C HIS A 348 17.89 32.76 16.06
N ASP A 349 18.57 32.01 16.94
CA ASP A 349 20.04 32.04 17.01
C ASP A 349 20.66 31.56 15.70
N ALA A 350 20.01 30.62 15.02
CA ALA A 350 20.45 30.12 13.73
C ALA A 350 20.28 31.13 12.59
N PHE A 351 19.21 31.94 12.62
CA PHE A 351 19.00 33.05 11.71
C PHE A 351 20.08 34.11 11.92
N ILE A 352 20.39 34.48 13.17
CA ILE A 352 21.45 35.44 13.50
C ILE A 352 22.81 34.92 13.01
N ASN A 353 23.13 33.65 13.27
CA ASN A 353 24.42 33.05 12.95
C ASN A 353 24.52 32.49 11.52
N GLN A 354 23.45 32.61 10.72
CA GLN A 354 23.37 32.06 9.35
C GLN A 354 23.74 30.57 9.29
N THR A 355 23.25 29.81 10.27
CA THR A 355 23.49 28.37 10.44
C THR A 355 22.87 27.59 9.30
N GLU A 356 23.65 26.69 8.71
CA GLU A 356 23.17 25.75 7.70
C GLU A 356 22.44 24.57 8.36
N PHE A 357 21.25 24.28 7.85
CA PHE A 357 20.42 23.16 8.24
C PHE A 357 20.27 22.14 7.12
N LYS A 358 19.78 20.96 7.46
CA LYS A 358 19.51 19.87 6.51
C LYS A 358 18.04 19.52 6.55
N LEU A 359 17.39 19.52 5.38
CA LEU A 359 16.00 19.12 5.17
C LEU A 359 15.98 17.82 4.39
N ARG A 360 15.29 16.80 4.91
CA ARG A 360 14.85 15.63 4.15
C ARG A 360 13.46 15.94 3.62
N ILE A 361 13.31 15.91 2.31
CA ILE A 361 12.04 16.11 1.62
C ILE A 361 11.12 14.94 1.96
N ARG A 362 9.95 15.28 2.50
CA ARG A 362 8.90 14.35 2.90
C ARG A 362 8.02 14.03 1.69
N GLY A 363 7.54 12.79 1.63
CA GLY A 363 6.57 12.36 0.62
C GLY A 363 7.19 11.86 -0.67
N ILE A 364 8.51 11.78 -0.71
CA ILE A 364 9.27 11.13 -1.76
C ILE A 364 10.36 10.26 -1.15
N ASP A 365 10.82 9.30 -1.93
CA ASP A 365 12.06 8.57 -1.66
C ASP A 365 12.80 8.47 -2.98
N THR A 366 13.96 9.10 -3.12
CA THR A 366 14.73 9.01 -4.37
C THR A 366 15.57 7.74 -4.42
N PRO A 367 15.95 7.24 -5.61
CA PRO A 367 16.90 6.13 -5.70
C PRO A 367 18.20 6.48 -4.96
N GLU A 368 18.80 5.50 -4.30
CA GLU A 368 19.93 5.77 -3.41
C GLU A 368 21.24 5.74 -4.22
N LYS A 369 22.12 6.72 -4.05
CA LYS A 369 23.52 6.60 -4.54
C LYS A 369 24.34 5.69 -3.62
N HIS A 370 24.04 5.74 -2.32
CA HIS A 370 24.69 4.95 -1.28
C HIS A 370 23.68 4.67 -0.16
N VAL A 371 23.73 3.47 0.42
CA VAL A 371 23.06 3.16 1.70
C VAL A 371 24.13 2.81 2.72
N GLY A 372 24.39 3.73 3.64
CA GLY A 372 25.54 3.64 4.54
C GLY A 372 26.85 3.70 3.76
N THR A 373 27.66 2.65 3.84
CA THR A 373 28.93 2.52 3.09
C THR A 373 28.80 1.77 1.77
N LEU A 374 27.63 1.19 1.49
CA LEU A 374 27.39 0.41 0.29
C LEU A 374 26.96 1.34 -0.85
N THR A 375 27.71 1.32 -1.95
CA THR A 375 27.33 2.02 -3.20
C THR A 375 26.24 1.24 -3.91
N SER A 376 25.27 1.94 -4.49
CA SER A 376 24.25 1.30 -5.31
C SER A 376 24.84 0.70 -6.59
N SER A 377 24.08 -0.21 -7.17
CA SER A 377 24.43 -0.82 -8.45
C SER A 377 24.57 0.28 -9.52
N PRO A 378 25.47 0.13 -10.51
CA PRO A 378 25.62 1.14 -11.57
C PRO A 378 24.31 1.49 -12.28
N PHE A 379 23.38 0.54 -12.39
CA PHE A 379 22.05 0.78 -12.93
C PHE A 379 21.17 1.67 -12.04
N GLU A 380 21.10 1.43 -10.73
CA GLU A 380 20.35 2.28 -9.79
C GLU A 380 21.00 3.68 -9.67
N TYR A 381 22.33 3.72 -9.56
CA TYR A 381 23.11 4.94 -9.37
C TYR A 381 22.83 5.99 -10.44
N GLN A 382 22.79 5.61 -11.72
CA GLN A 382 22.52 6.56 -12.82
C GLN A 382 21.13 7.19 -12.74
N TYR A 383 20.12 6.50 -12.18
CA TYR A 383 18.79 7.11 -11.97
C TYR A 383 18.78 8.00 -10.72
N ALA A 384 19.54 7.64 -9.68
CA ALA A 384 19.77 8.51 -8.52
C ALA A 384 20.45 9.84 -8.91
N GLU A 385 21.36 9.80 -9.88
CA GLU A 385 21.99 11.00 -10.47
C GLU A 385 20.94 11.92 -11.12
N LEU A 386 19.91 11.37 -11.79
CA LEU A 386 18.85 12.18 -12.40
C LEU A 386 17.98 12.89 -11.37
N SER A 387 17.59 12.20 -10.30
CA SER A 387 16.83 12.81 -9.20
C SER A 387 17.63 13.93 -8.52
N SER A 388 18.94 13.71 -8.31
CA SER A 388 19.83 14.74 -7.75
C SER A 388 19.97 15.94 -8.69
N ALA A 389 20.14 15.67 -9.99
CA ALA A 389 20.25 16.71 -10.99
C ALA A 389 19.00 17.60 -11.05
N PHE A 390 17.80 17.05 -10.80
CA PHE A 390 16.58 17.86 -10.73
C PHE A 390 16.66 18.94 -9.62
N GLY A 391 17.10 18.55 -8.41
CA GLY A 391 17.32 19.50 -7.33
C GLY A 391 18.40 20.54 -7.67
N GLU A 392 19.60 20.07 -7.98
CA GLU A 392 20.79 20.90 -8.22
C GLU A 392 20.61 21.90 -9.37
N THR A 393 19.93 21.47 -10.43
CA THR A 393 19.81 22.22 -11.67
C THR A 393 18.72 23.27 -11.64
N ASN A 394 17.59 22.98 -10.98
CA ASN A 394 16.45 23.88 -10.92
C ASN A 394 16.49 24.80 -9.69
N PHE A 395 17.19 24.37 -8.63
CA PHE A 395 17.26 25.08 -7.36
C PHE A 395 18.72 25.17 -6.89
N PRO A 396 19.60 25.89 -7.62
CA PRO A 396 20.98 26.08 -7.22
C PRO A 396 21.09 26.86 -5.91
N ALA A 397 22.30 26.87 -5.33
CA ALA A 397 22.60 27.71 -4.17
C ALA A 397 22.17 29.17 -4.41
N GLY A 398 21.56 29.81 -3.40
CA GLY A 398 20.97 31.14 -3.53
C GLY A 398 19.47 31.14 -3.85
N THR A 399 18.88 29.97 -4.12
CA THR A 399 17.44 29.90 -4.44
C THR A 399 16.60 30.12 -3.20
N LYS A 400 15.72 31.13 -3.25
CA LYS A 400 14.73 31.41 -2.21
C LYS A 400 13.60 30.38 -2.23
N ILE A 401 13.30 29.84 -1.06
CA ILE A 401 12.27 28.82 -0.86
C ILE A 401 11.50 29.11 0.43
N LYS A 402 10.30 28.54 0.54
CA LYS A 402 9.55 28.51 1.80
C LYS A 402 9.47 27.07 2.29
N VAL A 403 10.23 26.74 3.33
CA VAL A 403 10.26 25.40 3.92
C VAL A 403 9.06 25.24 4.83
N VAL A 404 8.32 24.14 4.71
CA VAL A 404 7.25 23.75 5.63
C VAL A 404 7.69 22.49 6.36
N PHE A 405 7.85 22.59 7.67
CA PHE A 405 8.29 21.50 8.52
C PHE A 405 7.11 20.59 8.89
N ASN A 406 7.39 19.29 9.00
CA ASN A 406 6.44 18.35 9.56
C ASN A 406 6.34 18.53 11.08
N GLY A 407 5.12 18.57 11.61
CA GLY A 407 4.87 18.70 13.04
C GLY A 407 5.53 19.94 13.65
N ASN A 408 6.31 19.74 14.72
CA ASN A 408 7.02 20.81 15.44
C ASN A 408 8.49 20.94 15.01
N ALA A 409 8.80 20.74 13.73
CA ALA A 409 10.17 20.75 13.20
C ALA A 409 11.10 19.75 13.93
N GLU A 410 10.61 18.54 14.14
CA GLU A 410 11.40 17.47 14.74
C GLU A 410 12.50 16.99 13.78
N LYS A 411 13.67 16.67 14.34
CA LYS A 411 14.80 16.11 13.60
C LYS A 411 14.74 14.59 13.60
N ASP A 412 15.07 13.98 12.47
CA ASP A 412 15.26 12.54 12.40
C ASP A 412 16.56 12.08 13.09
N ALA A 413 16.81 10.77 13.11
CA ALA A 413 18.00 10.17 13.72
C ALA A 413 19.33 10.66 13.10
N PHE A 414 19.29 11.31 11.93
CA PHE A 414 20.44 11.88 11.23
C PHE A 414 20.53 13.41 11.40
N GLY A 415 19.71 14.00 12.27
CA GLY A 415 19.69 15.43 12.53
C GLY A 415 19.04 16.26 11.42
N ARG A 416 18.29 15.64 10.51
CA ARG A 416 17.59 16.32 9.40
C ARG A 416 16.20 16.72 9.84
N TYR A 417 15.77 17.92 9.51
CA TYR A 417 14.35 18.25 9.58
C TYR A 417 13.60 17.49 8.50
N LEU A 418 12.41 17.01 8.81
CA LEU A 418 11.50 16.41 7.83
C LEU A 418 10.49 17.48 7.38
N GLY A 419 10.30 17.65 6.08
CA GLY A 419 9.37 18.65 5.57
C GLY A 419 9.35 18.70 4.04
N ASP A 420 8.71 19.71 3.49
CA ASP A 420 8.75 20.01 2.06
C ASP A 420 9.18 21.47 1.88
N PHE A 421 9.53 21.89 0.67
CA PHE A 421 9.68 23.31 0.39
C PHE A 421 8.89 23.72 -0.84
N PHE A 422 8.44 24.98 -0.78
CA PHE A 422 7.67 25.61 -1.82
C PHE A 422 8.50 26.70 -2.50
N PHE A 423 8.24 26.90 -3.78
CA PHE A 423 8.96 27.83 -4.64
C PHE A 423 8.03 28.45 -5.70
N GLY A 424 8.55 29.40 -6.47
CA GLY A 424 7.75 30.27 -7.34
C GLY A 424 7.59 31.66 -6.76
N ASN A 425 6.97 32.57 -7.50
CA ASN A 425 6.87 33.97 -7.08
C ASN A 425 6.03 34.12 -5.80
N ASN A 426 5.04 33.24 -5.63
CA ASN A 426 4.14 33.20 -4.49
C ASN A 426 4.29 31.89 -3.70
N PHE A 427 5.40 31.17 -3.89
CA PHE A 427 5.61 29.83 -3.34
C PHE A 427 4.51 28.84 -3.77
N GLU A 428 4.01 28.97 -5.00
CA GLU A 428 2.84 28.20 -5.46
C GLU A 428 3.16 26.78 -5.99
N TYR A 429 4.41 26.32 -5.94
CA TYR A 429 4.82 24.98 -6.35
C TYR A 429 5.53 24.25 -5.22
N SER A 430 5.20 22.97 -5.00
CA SER A 430 5.89 22.07 -4.06
C SER A 430 7.01 21.33 -4.77
N TYR A 431 8.20 21.23 -4.14
CA TYR A 431 9.27 20.40 -4.68
C TYR A 431 8.86 18.93 -4.81
N THR A 432 8.26 18.36 -3.74
CA THR A 432 7.75 16.99 -3.74
C THR A 432 6.82 16.72 -4.92
N VAL A 433 5.86 17.60 -5.18
CA VAL A 433 4.93 17.44 -6.30
C VAL A 433 5.65 17.50 -7.64
N GLU A 434 6.56 18.46 -7.83
CA GLU A 434 7.17 18.68 -9.13
C GLU A 434 8.23 17.64 -9.52
N ILE A 435 9.00 17.11 -8.56
CA ILE A 435 9.91 16.00 -8.87
C ILE A 435 9.15 14.71 -9.21
N VAL A 436 7.99 14.47 -8.57
CA VAL A 436 7.09 13.36 -8.90
C VAL A 436 6.44 13.58 -10.26
N ASN A 437 6.02 14.81 -10.58
CA ASN A 437 5.46 15.21 -11.87
C ASN A 437 6.49 15.03 -13.01
N ALA A 438 7.77 15.28 -12.73
CA ALA A 438 8.87 15.00 -13.66
C ALA A 438 9.14 13.50 -13.83
N GLY A 439 8.56 12.63 -12.99
CA GLY A 439 8.75 11.19 -13.00
C GLY A 439 10.15 10.77 -12.54
N LEU A 440 10.80 11.56 -11.67
CA LEU A 440 12.17 11.33 -11.21
C LEU A 440 12.24 10.79 -9.78
N THR A 441 11.13 10.33 -9.24
CA THR A 441 11.03 9.66 -7.93
C THR A 441 9.69 8.95 -7.79
N LEU A 442 9.57 8.09 -6.77
CA LEU A 442 8.29 7.54 -6.32
C LEU A 442 7.76 8.35 -5.13
N PRO A 443 6.45 8.65 -5.09
CA PRO A 443 5.86 9.26 -3.91
C PRO A 443 5.88 8.27 -2.74
N LEU A 444 6.30 8.72 -1.56
CA LEU A 444 6.31 7.95 -0.33
C LEU A 444 5.11 8.37 0.52
N TYR A 445 3.91 7.89 0.16
CA TYR A 445 2.66 8.42 0.70
C TYR A 445 1.59 7.35 0.96
N SER A 446 1.35 7.04 2.24
CA SER A 446 0.43 5.98 2.66
C SER A 446 -1.01 6.46 2.83
N GLU A 447 -1.96 5.53 2.95
CA GLU A 447 -3.35 5.86 3.30
C GLU A 447 -3.44 6.61 4.65
N ASP A 448 -2.59 6.25 5.61
CA ASP A 448 -2.58 6.90 6.93
C ASP A 448 -2.02 8.33 6.84
N ASP A 449 -1.02 8.56 5.97
CA ASP A 449 -0.54 9.93 5.70
C ASP A 449 -1.66 10.81 5.11
N VAL A 450 -2.43 10.26 4.17
CA VAL A 450 -3.59 10.93 3.55
C VAL A 450 -4.66 11.26 4.60
N LYS A 451 -5.02 10.29 5.45
CA LYS A 451 -5.99 10.49 6.54
C LYS A 451 -5.55 11.58 7.51
N ASN A 452 -4.26 11.60 7.85
CA ASN A 452 -3.70 12.60 8.75
C ASN A 452 -3.71 13.99 8.08
N ALA A 453 -3.29 14.07 6.82
CA ALA A 453 -3.24 15.33 6.07
C ALA A 453 -4.60 16.03 5.95
N ILE A 454 -5.71 15.29 5.83
CA ILE A 454 -7.06 15.88 5.78
C ILE A 454 -7.34 16.80 6.98
N ASN A 455 -6.86 16.43 8.16
CA ASN A 455 -7.18 17.13 9.42
C ASN A 455 -6.03 18.03 9.92
N GLN A 456 -4.86 17.99 9.28
CA GLN A 456 -3.66 18.69 9.74
C GLN A 456 -3.31 19.88 8.84
N LYS A 457 -4.05 20.99 8.98
CA LYS A 457 -3.80 22.23 8.22
C LYS A 457 -2.39 22.81 8.33
N ARG A 458 -1.62 22.37 9.33
CA ARG A 458 -0.22 22.79 9.55
C ARG A 458 0.81 21.94 8.80
N ASP A 459 0.36 20.91 8.09
CA ASP A 459 1.17 19.99 7.32
C ASP A 459 1.16 20.40 5.83
N SER A 460 2.32 20.37 5.17
CA SER A 460 2.41 20.63 3.72
C SER A 460 1.52 19.69 2.90
N PHE A 461 1.34 18.46 3.36
CA PHE A 461 0.51 17.47 2.69
C PHE A 461 -0.98 17.78 2.70
N HIS A 462 -1.45 18.57 3.66
CA HIS A 462 -2.83 19.06 3.63
C HIS A 462 -3.14 19.76 2.30
N TYR A 463 -2.16 20.50 1.78
CA TYR A 463 -2.29 21.30 0.56
C TYR A 463 -1.83 20.55 -0.70
N SER A 464 -0.83 19.65 -0.60
CA SER A 464 -0.20 19.07 -1.79
C SER A 464 -0.70 17.68 -2.18
N THR A 465 -1.55 17.02 -1.38
CA THR A 465 -1.96 15.62 -1.60
C THR A 465 -2.59 15.37 -2.97
N ILE A 466 -3.50 16.24 -3.43
CA ILE A 466 -4.21 16.05 -4.69
C ILE A 466 -3.28 16.25 -5.87
N GLN A 467 -2.49 17.32 -5.83
CA GLN A 467 -1.52 17.65 -6.85
C GLN A 467 -0.42 16.59 -6.92
N LEU A 468 -0.02 15.98 -5.79
CA LEU A 468 0.90 14.86 -5.74
C LEU A 468 0.34 13.60 -6.42
N ALA A 469 -0.92 13.25 -6.11
CA ALA A 469 -1.60 12.11 -6.73
C ALA A 469 -1.71 12.29 -8.25
N ASP A 470 -2.11 13.48 -8.70
CA ASP A 470 -2.27 13.77 -10.13
C ASP A 470 -0.92 13.86 -10.83
N ALA A 471 0.09 14.48 -10.22
CA ALA A 471 1.47 14.50 -10.72
C ALA A 471 2.01 13.08 -10.97
N PHE A 472 1.82 12.17 -10.00
CA PHE A 472 2.28 10.79 -10.12
C PHE A 472 1.62 10.06 -11.30
N ASN A 473 0.28 10.15 -11.41
CA ASN A 473 -0.45 9.48 -12.47
C ASN A 473 -0.17 10.08 -13.85
N GLU A 474 -0.05 11.40 -13.95
CA GLU A 474 0.30 12.04 -15.21
C GLU A 474 1.75 11.83 -15.62
N ALA A 475 2.69 11.64 -14.68
CA ALA A 475 4.06 11.28 -15.00
C ALA A 475 4.11 9.89 -15.69
N MET A 476 3.32 8.93 -15.17
CA MET A 476 3.15 7.61 -15.77
C MET A 476 2.50 7.68 -17.16
N ILE A 477 1.37 8.39 -17.28
CA ILE A 477 0.61 8.51 -18.55
C ILE A 477 1.46 9.18 -19.63
N ASN A 478 2.14 10.27 -19.29
CA ASN A 478 2.93 11.06 -20.23
C ASN A 478 4.38 10.58 -20.38
N LYS A 479 4.72 9.40 -19.84
CA LYS A 479 6.05 8.78 -19.95
C LYS A 479 7.18 9.74 -19.58
N ARG A 480 7.05 10.42 -18.44
CA ARG A 480 8.05 11.38 -17.94
C ARG A 480 9.10 10.68 -17.07
N GLY A 481 10.34 11.19 -17.11
CA GLY A 481 11.45 10.69 -16.31
C GLY A 481 11.63 9.17 -16.44
N PHE A 482 11.60 8.48 -15.30
CA PHE A 482 11.73 7.03 -15.21
C PHE A 482 10.68 6.30 -16.05
N TYR A 483 9.47 6.84 -16.18
CA TYR A 483 8.38 6.21 -16.94
C TYR A 483 8.59 6.19 -18.46
N LYS A 484 9.68 6.78 -18.98
CA LYS A 484 10.12 6.45 -20.35
C LYS A 484 10.56 5.00 -20.49
N ASN A 485 11.12 4.44 -19.42
CA ASN A 485 11.71 3.11 -19.39
C ASN A 485 10.87 2.10 -18.61
N PHE A 486 9.86 2.56 -17.86
CA PHE A 486 9.02 1.74 -16.98
C PHE A 486 7.54 2.06 -17.18
N VAL A 487 6.65 1.06 -17.05
CA VAL A 487 5.21 1.25 -17.27
C VAL A 487 4.59 2.09 -16.16
N ASP A 488 5.01 1.81 -14.93
CA ASP A 488 4.34 2.23 -13.71
C ASP A 488 5.31 2.24 -12.52
N GLY A 489 4.78 2.59 -11.34
CA GLY A 489 5.54 2.61 -10.09
C GLY A 489 6.12 1.25 -9.71
N ASP A 490 5.46 0.13 -10.05
CA ASP A 490 5.97 -1.22 -9.77
C ASP A 490 7.23 -1.52 -10.56
N GLY A 491 7.24 -1.17 -11.84
CA GLY A 491 8.41 -1.30 -12.69
C GLY A 491 9.56 -0.44 -12.17
N VAL A 492 9.29 0.81 -11.80
CA VAL A 492 10.30 1.69 -11.19
C VAL A 492 10.84 1.09 -9.89
N ASN A 493 9.96 0.68 -8.96
CA ASN A 493 10.38 0.15 -7.66
C ASN A 493 11.21 -1.13 -7.80
N SER A 494 10.73 -2.10 -8.59
CA SER A 494 11.41 -3.39 -8.74
C SER A 494 12.73 -3.33 -9.53
N SER A 495 12.95 -2.27 -10.30
CA SER A 495 14.10 -2.16 -11.20
C SER A 495 15.13 -1.12 -10.77
N ILE A 496 14.69 -0.01 -10.17
CA ILE A 496 15.56 1.08 -9.74
C ILE A 496 15.80 1.01 -8.23
N TYR A 497 14.78 0.76 -7.41
CA TYR A 497 14.88 0.80 -5.95
C TYR A 497 15.34 -0.56 -5.38
N ILE A 498 16.50 -1.04 -5.82
CA ILE A 498 17.00 -2.37 -5.46
C ILE A 498 17.52 -2.36 -4.02
N MET A 499 18.32 -1.36 -3.66
CA MET A 499 18.89 -1.27 -2.31
C MET A 499 17.84 -1.04 -1.23
N LYS A 500 16.82 -0.26 -1.55
CA LYS A 500 15.78 0.17 -0.62
C LYS A 500 14.42 0.24 -1.33
N PRO A 501 13.74 -0.89 -1.48
CA PRO A 501 12.43 -0.93 -2.12
C PRO A 501 11.41 -0.03 -1.40
N SER A 502 10.66 0.74 -2.17
CA SER A 502 9.55 1.57 -1.71
C SER A 502 8.24 0.98 -2.21
N SER A 503 7.30 0.64 -1.32
CA SER A 503 5.97 0.13 -1.70
C SER A 503 4.84 1.14 -1.48
N VAL A 504 5.15 2.29 -0.89
CA VAL A 504 4.15 3.18 -0.30
C VAL A 504 3.39 3.99 -1.36
N TYR A 505 3.95 4.19 -2.56
CA TYR A 505 3.30 4.94 -3.66
C TYR A 505 1.98 4.33 -4.14
N ALA A 506 1.72 3.04 -3.87
CA ALA A 506 0.63 2.29 -4.49
C ALA A 506 -0.74 2.94 -4.25
N PHE A 507 -0.94 3.55 -3.07
CA PHE A 507 -2.20 4.20 -2.70
C PHE A 507 -2.54 5.40 -3.61
N LEU A 508 -1.54 6.07 -4.18
CA LEU A 508 -1.74 7.20 -5.09
C LEU A 508 -1.94 6.77 -6.55
N SER A 509 -1.73 5.50 -6.90
CA SER A 509 -1.84 5.04 -8.29
C SER A 509 -3.28 4.73 -8.69
N LYS A 510 -3.79 5.33 -9.78
CA LYS A 510 -5.10 5.01 -10.37
C LYS A 510 -5.23 3.56 -10.83
N ASN A 511 -4.10 2.87 -11.00
CA ASN A 511 -4.05 1.49 -11.47
C ASN A 511 -4.14 0.44 -10.34
N ARG A 512 -4.25 0.86 -9.08
CA ARG A 512 -4.31 -0.02 -7.91
C ARG A 512 -5.71 -0.04 -7.30
N GLU A 513 -6.23 -1.21 -6.94
CA GLU A 513 -7.48 -1.28 -6.17
C GLU A 513 -7.30 -0.62 -4.79
N GLY A 514 -8.34 0.07 -4.31
CA GLY A 514 -8.29 0.75 -3.02
C GLY A 514 -7.40 1.99 -3.01
N ASN A 515 -7.14 2.58 -4.17
CA ASN A 515 -6.39 3.83 -4.30
C ASN A 515 -7.18 5.05 -3.74
N ILE A 516 -6.51 6.20 -3.66
CA ILE A 516 -7.07 7.47 -3.16
C ILE A 516 -8.35 7.93 -3.90
N TYR A 517 -8.49 7.59 -5.19
CA TYR A 517 -9.63 7.96 -6.03
C TYR A 517 -10.86 7.06 -5.75
N GLU A 518 -10.65 5.80 -5.35
CA GLU A 518 -11.73 4.86 -5.04
C GLU A 518 -12.22 4.94 -3.59
N THR A 519 -11.37 5.40 -2.68
CA THR A 519 -11.65 5.50 -1.23
C THR A 519 -12.43 6.75 -0.84
N GLY A 520 -12.66 7.68 -1.79
CA GLY A 520 -13.35 8.95 -1.56
C GLY A 520 -12.51 10.02 -0.86
N TYR A 521 -11.24 9.75 -0.56
CA TYR A 521 -10.34 10.77 0.01
C TYR A 521 -10.00 11.85 -1.00
N TYR A 522 -9.83 11.50 -2.28
CA TYR A 522 -9.60 12.47 -3.35
C TYR A 522 -10.71 13.54 -3.38
N ASP A 523 -11.98 13.12 -3.39
CA ASP A 523 -13.13 14.02 -3.38
C ASP A 523 -13.23 14.87 -2.11
N ARG A 524 -12.81 14.32 -0.95
CA ARG A 524 -12.78 15.08 0.31
C ARG A 524 -11.80 16.25 0.23
N PHE A 525 -10.59 16.04 -0.29
CA PHE A 525 -9.64 17.13 -0.48
C PHE A 525 -10.14 18.17 -1.50
N LEU A 526 -10.70 17.74 -2.63
CA LEU A 526 -11.29 18.66 -3.61
C LEU A 526 -12.40 19.53 -2.99
N ASN A 527 -13.16 19.00 -2.04
CA ASN A 527 -14.19 19.76 -1.33
C ASN A 527 -13.59 20.71 -0.27
N LEU A 528 -12.47 20.34 0.36
CA LEU A 528 -11.73 21.23 1.26
C LEU A 528 -11.19 22.45 0.51
N GLU A 529 -10.57 22.25 -0.66
CA GLU A 529 -10.07 23.34 -1.51
C GLU A 529 -11.22 24.31 -1.87
N LYS A 530 -12.34 23.80 -2.39
CA LYS A 530 -13.52 24.63 -2.72
C LYS A 530 -14.15 25.37 -1.54
N SER A 531 -14.01 24.85 -0.33
CA SER A 531 -14.58 25.48 0.87
C SER A 531 -13.75 26.68 1.32
N SER A 532 -12.44 26.65 1.07
CA SER A 532 -11.52 27.74 1.44
C SER A 532 -11.78 29.00 0.61
N ASP A 533 -12.03 28.85 -0.70
CA ASP A 533 -12.38 29.94 -1.63
C ASP A 533 -13.63 30.74 -1.22
N LYS A 534 -14.60 30.12 -0.54
CA LYS A 534 -15.85 30.81 -0.18
C LYS A 534 -15.73 31.72 1.04
N SER A 535 -14.71 31.50 1.86
CA SER A 535 -14.51 32.26 3.11
C SER A 535 -13.94 33.67 2.90
N THR A 536 -13.29 33.91 1.76
CA THR A 536 -12.64 35.19 1.44
C THR A 536 -13.64 36.23 0.91
N ASP A 537 -14.78 35.80 0.38
CA ASP A 537 -15.78 36.71 -0.22
C ASP A 537 -16.74 37.35 0.79
N THR A 538 -16.93 36.78 1.98
CA THR A 538 -17.95 37.29 2.95
C THR A 538 -17.45 38.36 3.90
N ASN A 539 -16.16 38.71 3.89
CA ASN A 539 -15.58 39.73 4.78
C ASN A 539 -15.38 41.11 4.13
N ASN A 540 -15.88 41.31 2.90
CA ASN A 540 -15.76 42.57 2.16
C ASN A 540 -17.12 43.22 1.78
N SER A 541 -18.21 42.86 2.46
CA SER A 541 -19.54 43.46 2.27
C SER A 541 -20.03 44.22 3.48
#